data_AF-A0A1Y6LCK7-F1
#
_entry.id   AF-A0A1Y6LCK7-F1
#
_cell.length_a   1.000
_cell.length_b   1.000
_cell.length_c   1.000
_cell.angle_alpha   90.00
_cell.angle_beta   90.00
_cell.angle_gamma   90.00
#
_symmetry.space_group_name_H-M   'P 1'
#
loop_
_entity.id
_entity.type
_entity.pdbx_description
1 polymer ?
#
loop_
_entity_poly.entity_id
_entity_poly.type
_entity_poly.pdbx_seq_one_letter_code
_entity_poly.pdbx_strand_id
1 'polypeptide(L)'
;MPTTEKLPKSFSSQAKLYTWLLRASDSEIKRLKVLTLRLTDVDLTALFEEPSSRPSAGEPRRNAWSLYQQDLAKLDRAMQALTGLTDLTIMPPEQRTALVRGMYLTALGIVAGRCKGLRCLTVRDEEGVREHVPGLKGLAKVVLEGKEVVVKKEVKSVVVKVEVDEDEC
;
A
#
# COMPACT_ATOMS: atom_id res chain seq x y z
N MET A 1 3.01 31.19 13.33
CA MET A 1 2.40 30.19 12.43
C MET A 1 3.06 28.85 12.74
N PRO A 2 2.39 27.89 13.40
CA PRO A 2 3.02 26.62 13.71
C PRO A 2 3.17 25.81 12.41
N THR A 3 4.41 25.47 12.08
CA THR A 3 4.79 24.54 11.01
C THR A 3 4.07 23.21 11.22
N THR A 4 3.16 22.86 10.30
CA THR A 4 2.51 21.55 10.30
C THR A 4 3.50 20.51 9.80
N GLU A 5 4.44 20.15 10.67
CA GLU A 5 5.38 19.07 10.40
C GLU A 5 4.57 17.82 10.03
N LYS A 6 4.91 17.26 8.87
CA LYS A 6 4.34 16.03 8.31
C LYS A 6 4.82 14.88 9.18
N LEU A 7 4.20 14.69 10.36
CA LEU A 7 4.58 13.61 11.25
C LEU A 7 4.30 12.27 10.56
N PRO A 8 5.33 11.48 10.25
CA PRO A 8 5.14 10.16 9.65
C PRO A 8 4.41 9.26 10.65
N LYS A 9 3.43 8.50 10.17
CA LYS A 9 2.72 7.54 11.01
C LYS A 9 3.17 6.13 10.71
N SER A 10 3.42 5.34 11.75
CA SER A 10 3.85 3.95 11.61
C SER A 10 2.86 3.02 12.27
N PHE A 11 2.41 2.01 11.53
CA PHE A 11 1.54 0.95 12.03
C PHE A 11 2.27 -0.39 11.96
N SER A 12 2.34 -1.07 13.11
CA SER A 12 3.00 -2.37 13.21
C SER A 12 2.17 -3.54 12.67
N SER A 13 0.92 -3.31 12.25
CA SER A 13 0.02 -4.30 11.63
C SER A 13 -1.14 -3.62 10.89
N GLN A 14 -1.81 -4.34 9.99
CA GLN A 14 -3.04 -3.86 9.35
C GLN A 14 -4.13 -3.51 10.37
N ALA A 15 -4.29 -4.35 11.41
CA ALA A 15 -5.30 -4.16 12.44
C ALA A 15 -5.17 -2.79 13.14
N LYS A 16 -3.93 -2.36 13.46
CA LYS A 16 -3.70 -1.04 14.09
C LYS A 16 -4.04 0.11 13.15
N LEU A 17 -3.78 -0.02 11.85
CA LEU A 17 -4.22 0.96 10.86
C LEU A 17 -5.75 1.06 10.85
N TYR A 18 -6.46 -0.07 10.84
CA TYR A 18 -7.92 -0.10 10.83
C TYR A 18 -8.51 0.54 12.09
N THR A 19 -7.99 0.18 13.27
CA THR A 19 -8.42 0.78 14.53
C THR A 19 -8.18 2.29 14.55
N TRP A 20 -7.06 2.76 14.01
CA TRP A 20 -6.81 4.19 13.91
C TRP A 20 -7.80 4.87 12.96
N LEU A 21 -8.05 4.31 11.78
CA LEU A 21 -9.00 4.88 10.81
C LEU A 21 -10.42 5.01 11.37
N LEU A 22 -10.85 4.08 12.24
CA LEU A 22 -12.15 4.15 12.90
C LEU A 22 -12.25 5.29 13.93
N ARG A 23 -11.12 5.78 14.45
CA ARG A 23 -11.07 6.80 15.51
C ARG A 23 -10.62 8.17 15.00
N ALA A 24 -9.89 8.20 13.89
CA ALA A 24 -9.33 9.40 13.32
C ALA A 24 -10.43 10.27 12.72
N SER A 25 -10.32 11.59 12.90
CA SER A 25 -11.15 12.52 12.15
C SER A 25 -10.75 12.57 10.68
N ASP A 26 -11.70 12.94 9.80
CA ASP A 26 -11.43 13.17 8.38
C ASP A 26 -10.26 14.14 8.14
N SER A 27 -10.13 15.14 9.02
CA SER A 27 -9.05 16.12 8.95
C SER A 27 -7.67 15.49 9.17
N GLU A 28 -7.55 14.57 10.12
CA GLU A 28 -6.32 13.82 10.39
C GLU A 28 -5.97 12.89 9.23
N ILE A 29 -6.98 12.19 8.68
CA ILE A 29 -6.82 11.29 7.54
C ILE A 29 -6.32 12.07 6.31
N LYS A 30 -6.93 13.22 5.99
CA LYS A 30 -6.52 14.06 4.84
C LYS A 30 -5.12 14.67 5.02
N ARG A 31 -4.71 14.93 6.26
CA ARG A 31 -3.39 15.48 6.61
C ARG A 31 -2.29 14.43 6.64
N LEU A 32 -2.62 13.14 6.74
CA LEU A 32 -1.61 12.08 6.72
C LEU A 32 -0.93 12.00 5.35
N LYS A 33 0.34 12.39 5.29
CA LYS A 33 1.15 12.40 4.05
C LYS A 33 2.10 11.23 3.95
N VAL A 34 2.67 10.81 5.07
CA VAL A 34 3.72 9.79 5.14
C VAL A 34 3.27 8.67 6.07
N LEU A 35 3.27 7.44 5.56
CA LEU A 35 2.84 6.25 6.28
C LEU A 35 3.85 5.12 6.14
N THR A 36 4.12 4.42 7.24
CA THR A 36 4.76 3.10 7.23
C THR A 36 3.77 2.07 7.74
N LEU A 37 3.54 1.01 6.97
CA LEU A 37 2.66 -0.10 7.33
C LEU A 37 3.47 -1.40 7.26
N ARG A 38 3.56 -2.07 8.40
CA ARG A 38 4.00 -3.47 8.44
C ARG A 38 2.79 -4.36 8.23
N LEU A 39 2.86 -5.20 7.20
CA LEU A 39 1.90 -6.26 6.99
C LEU A 39 2.26 -7.41 7.93
N THR A 40 1.26 -7.96 8.60
CA THR A 40 1.36 -9.15 9.43
C THR A 40 0.47 -10.23 8.86
N ASP A 41 0.69 -11.47 9.28
CA ASP A 41 -0.23 -12.54 8.94
C ASP A 41 -1.62 -12.31 9.55
N VAL A 42 -2.63 -12.93 8.95
CA VAL A 42 -4.02 -12.81 9.36
C VAL A 42 -4.24 -13.65 10.61
N ASP A 43 -4.92 -13.07 11.59
CA ASP A 43 -5.30 -13.79 12.80
C ASP A 43 -6.33 -14.89 12.49
N LEU A 44 -5.92 -16.14 12.68
CA LEU A 44 -6.74 -17.33 12.45
C LEU A 44 -7.46 -17.80 13.71
N THR A 45 -7.35 -17.10 14.84
CA THR A 45 -7.97 -17.47 16.12
C THR A 45 -9.49 -17.69 15.95
N ALA A 46 -10.14 -16.88 15.12
CA ALA A 46 -11.56 -16.99 14.80
C ALA A 46 -11.99 -18.31 14.10
N LEU A 47 -11.05 -19.15 13.66
CA LEU A 47 -11.32 -20.50 13.15
C LEU A 47 -11.43 -21.54 14.27
N PHE A 48 -10.84 -21.24 15.42
CA PHE A 48 -10.76 -22.13 16.58
C PHE A 48 -11.75 -21.75 17.68
N GLU A 49 -12.32 -20.55 17.61
CA GLU A 49 -13.45 -20.15 18.46
C GLU A 49 -14.67 -21.01 18.14
N GLU A 50 -15.22 -21.67 19.17
CA GLU A 50 -16.50 -22.36 19.01
C GLU A 50 -17.56 -21.36 18.55
N PRO A 51 -18.25 -21.64 17.45
CA PRO A 51 -19.32 -20.75 17.00
C PRO A 51 -20.40 -20.77 18.08
N SER A 52 -20.56 -19.63 18.77
CA SER A 52 -21.57 -19.42 19.82
C SER A 52 -23.01 -19.56 19.32
N SER A 53 -23.19 -19.68 18.00
CA SER A 53 -24.42 -20.01 17.31
C SER A 53 -24.11 -21.00 16.18
N ARG A 54 -24.95 -22.04 16.00
CA ARG A 54 -24.85 -22.91 14.82
C ARG A 54 -24.94 -22.02 13.56
N PRO A 55 -24.02 -22.14 12.59
CA PRO A 55 -24.14 -21.40 11.34
C PRO A 55 -25.51 -21.72 10.74
N SER A 56 -26.28 -20.69 10.40
CA SER A 56 -27.57 -20.87 9.75
C SER A 56 -27.38 -21.66 8.46
N ALA A 57 -28.37 -22.47 8.08
CA ALA A 57 -28.32 -23.22 6.82
C ALA A 57 -28.09 -22.25 5.64
N GLY A 58 -26.88 -22.25 5.09
CA GLY A 58 -26.47 -21.35 4.01
C GLY A 58 -25.29 -20.43 4.32
N GLU A 59 -24.86 -20.29 5.58
CA GLU A 59 -23.65 -19.52 5.88
C GLU A 59 -22.38 -20.31 5.53
N PRO A 60 -21.50 -19.76 4.67
CA PRO A 60 -20.23 -20.41 4.36
C PRO A 60 -19.40 -20.57 5.64
N ARG A 61 -18.92 -21.79 5.89
CA ARG A 61 -18.02 -22.05 7.01
C ARG A 61 -16.83 -21.10 6.93
N ARG A 62 -16.54 -20.40 8.04
CA ARG A 62 -15.30 -19.63 8.20
C ARG A 62 -14.13 -20.56 7.95
N ASN A 63 -13.30 -20.20 6.98
CA ASN A 63 -12.05 -20.89 6.66
C ASN A 63 -10.93 -19.85 6.55
N ALA A 64 -9.68 -20.30 6.58
CA ALA A 64 -8.53 -19.39 6.54
C ALA A 64 -8.60 -18.44 5.34
N TRP A 65 -8.93 -18.95 4.16
CA TRP A 65 -9.05 -18.14 2.94
C TRP A 65 -10.06 -17.00 3.08
N SER A 66 -11.23 -17.25 3.68
CA SER A 66 -12.25 -16.23 3.92
C SER A 66 -11.75 -15.11 4.84
N LEU A 67 -10.89 -15.41 5.80
CA LEU A 67 -10.28 -14.42 6.69
C LEU A 67 -9.26 -13.55 5.93
N TYR A 68 -8.42 -14.15 5.08
CA TYR A 68 -7.52 -13.40 4.20
C TYR A 68 -8.28 -12.49 3.24
N GLN A 69 -9.35 -12.98 2.62
CA GLN A 69 -10.19 -12.16 1.75
C GLN A 69 -10.83 -10.98 2.51
N GLN A 70 -11.29 -11.22 3.74
CA GLN A 70 -11.85 -10.17 4.58
C GLN A 70 -10.80 -9.12 4.97
N ASP A 71 -9.58 -9.54 5.30
CA ASP A 71 -8.48 -8.62 5.62
C ASP A 71 -8.08 -7.77 4.40
N LEU A 72 -7.95 -8.39 3.22
CA LEU A 72 -7.68 -7.69 1.97
C LEU A 72 -8.78 -6.68 1.61
N ALA A 73 -10.06 -7.02 1.86
CA ALA A 73 -11.16 -6.09 1.66
C ALA A 73 -11.11 -4.90 2.63
N LYS A 74 -10.72 -5.13 3.89
CA LYS A 74 -10.49 -4.05 4.86
C LYS A 74 -9.31 -3.17 4.44
N LEU A 75 -8.24 -3.78 3.92
CA LEU A 75 -7.10 -3.05 3.39
C LEU A 75 -7.49 -2.18 2.19
N ASP A 76 -8.29 -2.70 1.26
CA ASP A 76 -8.79 -1.92 0.11
C ASP A 76 -9.54 -0.67 0.56
N ARG A 77 -10.49 -0.84 1.49
CA ARG A 77 -11.24 0.29 2.08
C ARG A 77 -10.33 1.27 2.82
N ALA A 78 -9.35 0.77 3.57
CA ALA A 78 -8.38 1.60 4.28
C ALA A 78 -7.56 2.44 3.29
N MET A 79 -7.05 1.84 2.21
CA MET A 79 -6.28 2.55 1.19
C MET A 79 -7.13 3.58 0.43
N GLN A 80 -8.43 3.32 0.22
CA GLN A 80 -9.36 4.29 -0.35
C GLN A 80 -9.59 5.50 0.56
N ALA A 81 -9.65 5.30 1.88
CA ALA A 81 -9.82 6.39 2.84
C ALA A 81 -8.59 7.32 2.91
N LEU A 82 -7.39 6.79 2.67
CA LEU A 82 -6.11 7.50 2.74
C LEU A 82 -5.83 8.41 1.53
N THR A 83 -6.78 9.30 1.23
CA THR A 83 -6.74 10.22 0.10
C THR A 83 -5.58 11.23 0.14
N GLY A 84 -5.09 11.54 1.34
CA GLY A 84 -4.00 12.51 1.54
C GLY A 84 -2.60 11.96 1.30
N LEU A 85 -2.45 10.64 1.19
CA LEU A 85 -1.17 9.94 1.27
C LEU A 85 -0.29 10.19 0.05
N THR A 86 0.97 10.58 0.27
CA THR A 86 1.96 10.81 -0.79
C THR A 86 3.13 9.85 -0.73
N ASP A 87 3.47 9.36 0.47
CA ASP A 87 4.64 8.52 0.70
C ASP A 87 4.22 7.34 1.59
N LEU A 88 4.40 6.12 1.08
CA LEU A 88 4.03 4.89 1.76
C LEU A 88 5.21 3.93 1.77
N THR A 89 5.52 3.41 2.95
CA THR A 89 6.45 2.30 3.13
C THR A 89 5.66 1.05 3.53
N ILE A 90 5.73 0.00 2.72
CA ILE A 90 5.19 -1.32 3.05
C ILE A 90 6.33 -2.23 3.49
N MET A 91 6.24 -2.73 4.72
CA MET A 91 7.10 -3.81 5.20
C MET A 91 6.37 -5.15 5.04
N PRO A 92 7.04 -6.17 4.48
CA PRO A 92 6.45 -7.48 4.30
C PRO A 92 6.19 -8.17 5.65
N PRO A 93 5.29 -9.15 5.67
CA PRO A 93 5.13 -10.05 6.80
C PRO A 93 6.39 -10.89 7.03
N GLU A 94 6.63 -11.28 8.27
CA GLU A 94 7.81 -12.07 8.65
C GLU A 94 7.70 -13.53 8.19
N GLN A 95 6.49 -14.08 8.13
CA GLN A 95 6.27 -15.41 7.56
C GLN A 95 6.40 -15.41 6.03
N ARG A 96 7.15 -16.39 5.51
CA ARG A 96 7.37 -16.59 4.06
C ARG A 96 6.58 -17.77 3.48
N THR A 97 5.34 -17.99 3.93
CA THR A 97 4.48 -19.04 3.33
C THR A 97 3.92 -18.58 1.98
N ALA A 98 3.60 -19.52 1.08
CA ALA A 98 3.03 -19.20 -0.22
C ALA A 98 1.71 -18.40 -0.12
N LEU A 99 0.89 -18.70 0.88
CA LEU A 99 -0.37 -18.00 1.13
C LEU A 99 -0.13 -16.55 1.57
N VAL A 100 0.76 -16.34 2.53
CA VAL A 100 1.15 -15.01 3.02
C VAL A 100 1.80 -14.19 1.91
N ARG A 101 2.61 -14.83 1.06
CA ARG A 101 3.18 -14.21 -0.15
C ARG A 101 2.08 -13.77 -1.12
N GLY A 102 1.09 -14.62 -1.39
CA GLY A 102 -0.05 -14.27 -2.24
C GLY A 102 -0.85 -13.08 -1.69
N MET A 103 -1.12 -13.06 -0.38
CA MET A 103 -1.75 -11.93 0.30
C MET A 103 -0.91 -10.66 0.15
N TYR A 104 0.39 -10.74 0.40
CA TYR A 104 1.31 -9.61 0.28
C TYR A 104 1.31 -8.99 -1.12
N LEU A 105 1.44 -9.80 -2.17
CA LEU A 105 1.39 -9.32 -3.56
C LEU A 105 0.04 -8.68 -3.90
N THR A 106 -1.06 -9.26 -3.41
CA THR A 106 -2.40 -8.69 -3.58
C THR A 106 -2.54 -7.36 -2.87
N ALA A 107 -2.03 -7.24 -1.65
CA ALA A 107 -2.01 -5.99 -0.88
C ALA A 107 -1.24 -4.87 -1.61
N LEU A 108 -0.09 -5.20 -2.21
CA LEU A 108 0.65 -4.24 -3.03
C LEU A 108 -0.12 -3.82 -4.29
N GLY A 109 -0.84 -4.75 -4.92
CA GLY A 109 -1.74 -4.44 -6.04
C GLY A 109 -2.85 -3.46 -5.64
N ILE A 110 -3.46 -3.67 -4.47
CA ILE A 110 -4.46 -2.77 -3.90
C ILE A 110 -3.89 -1.37 -3.68
N VAL A 111 -2.72 -1.28 -3.03
CA VAL A 111 -2.03 0.00 -2.77
C VAL A 111 -1.78 0.76 -4.08
N ALA A 112 -1.24 0.08 -5.08
CA ALA A 112 -0.95 0.67 -6.38
C ALA A 112 -2.21 1.16 -7.11
N GLY A 113 -3.33 0.45 -6.97
CA GLY A 113 -4.60 0.79 -7.62
C GLY A 113 -5.40 1.91 -6.92
N ARG A 114 -5.28 2.04 -5.59
CA ARG A 114 -6.13 2.96 -4.81
C ARG A 114 -5.48 4.28 -4.47
N CYS A 115 -4.18 4.29 -4.20
CA CYS A 115 -3.48 5.50 -3.79
C CYS A 115 -2.99 6.29 -5.01
N LYS A 116 -3.91 6.91 -5.77
CA LYS A 116 -3.57 7.67 -7.00
C LYS A 116 -2.66 8.88 -6.76
N GLY A 117 -2.65 9.44 -5.55
CA GLY A 117 -1.78 10.55 -5.14
C GLY A 117 -0.39 10.12 -4.66
N LEU A 118 -0.10 8.81 -4.66
CA LEU A 118 1.13 8.27 -4.12
C LEU A 118 2.31 8.59 -5.04
N ARG A 119 3.26 9.36 -4.52
CA ARG A 119 4.49 9.74 -5.23
C ARG A 119 5.60 8.74 -4.97
N CYS A 120 5.68 8.21 -3.75
CA CYS A 120 6.72 7.27 -3.36
C CYS A 120 6.08 6.05 -2.68
N LEU A 121 6.36 4.88 -3.22
CA LEU A 121 6.11 3.61 -2.55
C LEU A 121 7.44 2.93 -2.27
N THR A 122 7.79 2.77 -1.00
CA THR A 122 8.93 1.97 -0.58
C THR A 122 8.44 0.58 -0.20
N VAL A 123 9.00 -0.44 -0.83
CA VAL A 123 8.72 -1.84 -0.56
C VAL A 123 10.02 -2.48 -0.10
N ARG A 124 10.06 -2.97 1.14
CA ARG A 124 11.24 -3.67 1.67
C ARG A 124 11.15 -5.13 1.28
N ASP A 125 11.62 -5.50 0.08
CA ASP A 125 11.56 -6.89 -0.37
C ASP A 125 12.79 -7.26 -1.24
N GLU A 126 13.22 -8.51 -1.11
CA GLU A 126 14.34 -9.15 -1.78
C GLU A 126 13.91 -9.89 -3.06
N GLU A 127 12.61 -10.19 -3.26
CA GLU A 127 12.13 -11.17 -4.25
C GLU A 127 11.21 -10.62 -5.38
N GLY A 128 11.73 -9.78 -6.28
CA GLY A 128 11.15 -9.62 -7.63
C GLY A 128 9.73 -9.02 -7.71
N VAL A 129 9.25 -8.32 -6.67
CA VAL A 129 7.90 -7.73 -6.55
C VAL A 129 7.40 -7.02 -7.81
N ARG A 130 8.29 -6.32 -8.52
CA ARG A 130 7.95 -5.56 -9.74
C ARG A 130 7.44 -6.44 -10.89
N GLU A 131 7.88 -7.69 -10.96
CA GLU A 131 7.45 -8.64 -12.00
C GLU A 131 6.04 -9.17 -11.72
N HIS A 132 5.68 -9.29 -10.44
CA HIS A 132 4.41 -9.84 -9.99
C HIS A 132 3.30 -8.82 -9.79
N VAL A 133 3.64 -7.54 -9.59
CA VAL A 133 2.65 -6.46 -9.35
C VAL A 133 2.75 -5.39 -10.44
N PRO A 134 2.13 -5.59 -11.62
CA PRO A 134 2.24 -4.67 -12.75
C PRO A 134 1.75 -3.26 -12.44
N GLY A 135 0.81 -3.11 -11.50
CA GLY A 135 0.32 -1.81 -11.03
C GLY A 135 1.41 -0.89 -10.46
N LEU A 136 2.53 -1.45 -10.00
CA LEU A 136 3.67 -0.66 -9.49
C LEU A 136 4.38 0.16 -10.57
N LYS A 137 4.25 -0.23 -11.86
CA LYS A 137 4.85 0.52 -12.99
C LYS A 137 4.26 1.92 -13.16
N GLY A 138 3.05 2.15 -12.66
CA GLY A 138 2.37 3.45 -12.73
C GLY A 138 2.85 4.48 -11.70
N LEU A 139 3.57 4.06 -10.66
CA LEU A 139 3.99 4.92 -9.57
C LEU A 139 5.22 5.75 -9.94
N ALA A 140 5.30 6.99 -9.43
CA ALA A 140 6.39 7.91 -9.76
C ALA A 140 7.75 7.42 -9.23
N LYS A 141 7.76 6.77 -8.06
CA LYS A 141 8.96 6.17 -7.48
C LYS A 141 8.58 4.91 -6.69
N VAL A 142 9.24 3.80 -7.02
CA VAL A 142 9.18 2.54 -6.25
C VAL A 142 10.58 2.20 -5.78
N VAL A 143 10.81 2.27 -4.46
CA VAL A 143 12.09 1.88 -3.85
C VAL A 143 11.98 0.43 -3.38
N LEU A 144 12.86 -0.44 -3.87
CA LEU A 144 13.00 -1.80 -3.38
C LEU A 144 14.21 -1.85 -2.45
N GLU A 145 13.98 -2.01 -1.15
CA GLU A 145 15.07 -2.20 -0.18
C GLU A 145 15.31 -3.70 0.00
N GLY A 146 16.47 -4.19 -0.49
CA GLY A 146 16.86 -5.60 -0.52
C GLY A 146 18.07 -5.84 -1.44
N LYS A 147 18.15 -5.09 -2.54
CA LYS A 147 19.36 -4.78 -3.33
C LYS A 147 19.09 -3.41 -3.97
N GLU A 148 19.98 -2.41 -3.77
CA GLU A 148 19.76 -1.04 -4.26
C GLU A 148 19.42 -1.01 -5.76
N VAL A 149 18.16 -0.76 -6.09
CA VAL A 149 17.76 -0.34 -7.44
C VAL A 149 16.84 0.87 -7.31
N VAL A 150 17.47 2.05 -7.21
CA VAL A 150 16.76 3.33 -7.30
C VAL A 150 16.48 3.63 -8.76
N VAL A 151 15.28 3.27 -9.25
CA VAL A 151 14.84 3.70 -10.58
C VAL A 151 14.14 5.06 -10.45
N LYS A 152 14.86 6.12 -10.81
CA LYS A 152 14.26 7.44 -11.09
C LYS A 152 13.65 7.38 -12.49
N LYS A 153 12.39 7.80 -12.63
CA LYS A 153 11.78 8.03 -13.93
C LYS A 153 12.42 9.30 -14.50
N GLU A 154 13.41 9.16 -15.39
CA GLU A 154 13.92 10.30 -16.16
C GLU A 154 12.80 10.83 -17.05
N VAL A 155 12.35 12.05 -16.76
CA VAL A 155 11.53 12.84 -17.66
C VAL A 155 12.45 13.33 -18.77
N LYS A 156 12.40 12.70 -19.94
CA LYS A 156 13.03 13.25 -21.14
C LYS A 156 12.30 14.55 -21.50
N SER A 157 12.87 15.69 -21.12
CA SER A 157 12.43 17.00 -21.60
C SER A 157 12.64 17.07 -23.11
N VAL A 158 11.58 17.42 -23.82
CA VAL A 158 11.56 17.72 -25.25
C VAL A 158 12.40 18.96 -25.51
N VAL A 159 13.44 18.85 -26.34
CA VAL A 159 14.14 20.00 -26.90
C VAL A 159 13.35 20.46 -28.11
N VAL A 160 12.60 21.55 -27.96
CA VAL A 160 12.00 22.27 -29.09
C VAL A 160 13.13 23.03 -29.77
N LYS A 161 13.47 22.62 -31.00
CA LYS A 161 14.40 23.36 -31.85
C LYS A 161 13.60 24.51 -32.46
N VAL A 162 13.80 25.72 -31.93
CA VAL A 162 13.30 26.95 -32.54
C VAL A 162 14.35 27.36 -33.57
N GLU A 163 14.05 27.18 -34.85
CA GLU A 163 14.77 27.86 -35.92
C GLU A 163 14.33 29.32 -35.90
N VAL A 164 15.28 30.20 -35.62
CA VAL A 164 15.15 31.65 -35.84
C VAL A 164 16.02 31.94 -37.06
N ASP A 165 15.36 32.24 -38.18
CA ASP A 165 15.92 32.95 -39.31
C ASP A 165 16.34 34.34 -38.85
N GLU A 166 17.62 34.70 -38.96
CA GLU A 166 18.05 36.08 -39.13
C GLU A 166 19.25 36.14 -40.10
N ASP A 167 18.99 36.86 -41.18
CA ASP A 167 19.83 37.29 -42.30
C ASP A 167 20.98 38.25 -41.89
N GLU A 168 21.86 38.53 -42.86
CA GLU A 168 22.83 39.64 -42.99
C GLU A 168 24.21 39.56 -42.28
N CYS A 169 25.26 39.28 -43.07
CA CYS A 169 26.28 40.26 -43.50
C CYS A 169 27.14 39.71 -44.65
#